data_AF-A0A1V5VK37-F1
#
_entry.id   AF-A0A1V5VK37-F1
#
_cell.length_a   1.000
_cell.length_b   1.000
_cell.length_c   1.000
_cell.angle_alpha   90.00
_cell.angle_beta   90.00
_cell.angle_gamma   90.00
#
_symmetry.space_group_name_H-M   'P 1'
#
loop_
_entity.id
_entity.type
_entity.pdbx_description
1 polymer ?
#
loop_
_entity_poly.entity_id
_entity_poly.type
_entity_poly.pdbx_seq_one_letter_code
_entity_poly.pdbx_strand_id
1 'polypeptide(L)'
;MFTETIHNAWCAIPLFWFNQMDGRGPWDVAGSIREHQRVMAWYGERGIPVELNEPHHWGMRDAPDVVCVVSAYLAAYNAKASGVKDYIAQLMFNSPPGLSDAMDLAKMAAMLRIIAPLEDETFHIWRQTRTGLLSYPLQPEAARAHLAASIYLQMSLRPHIVHIVGHTEAHHAATAQDVIEAARMARRAVENALRGAPDMLADTAVQKRVAELVNEAQVTLAAIQALAGTDVPDPLTDPHTLAQALKRGILDAPQLRNNRFARGELRVAILNGACVAIDENGRVIGEAARLEGLN
;
A
#
# COMPACT_ATOMS: atom_id res chain seq x y z
N MET A 1 -15.21 -17.76 17.86
CA MET A 1 -14.64 -18.53 16.70
C MET A 1 -13.23 -18.05 16.31
N PHE A 2 -13.06 -16.89 15.69
CA PHE A 2 -11.74 -16.47 15.14
C PHE A 2 -10.64 -16.30 16.21
N THR A 3 -10.95 -15.71 17.35
CA THR A 3 -9.99 -15.53 18.45
C THR A 3 -9.95 -16.72 19.40
N GLU A 4 -11.12 -17.20 19.82
CA GLU A 4 -11.24 -18.27 20.83
C GLU A 4 -10.92 -19.67 20.31
N THR A 5 -11.07 -19.91 19.00
CA THR A 5 -10.95 -21.26 18.41
C THR A 5 -9.81 -21.34 17.40
N ILE A 6 -9.75 -20.38 16.46
CA ILE A 6 -8.74 -20.39 15.39
C ILE A 6 -7.42 -19.76 15.86
N HIS A 7 -7.46 -18.92 16.89
CA HIS A 7 -6.31 -18.16 17.38
C HIS A 7 -5.63 -17.36 16.25
N ASN A 8 -6.43 -16.55 15.54
CA ASN A 8 -5.93 -15.70 14.45
C ASN A 8 -4.64 -14.96 14.84
N ALA A 9 -3.61 -15.14 14.02
CA ALA A 9 -2.30 -14.50 14.24
C ALA A 9 -2.35 -12.97 14.03
N TRP A 10 -3.13 -12.52 13.06
CA TRP A 10 -3.48 -11.12 12.82
C TRP A 10 -4.73 -11.03 11.95
N CYS A 11 -5.23 -9.82 11.71
CA CYS A 11 -6.28 -9.57 10.72
C CYS A 11 -5.81 -8.57 9.66
N ALA A 12 -6.37 -8.66 8.45
CA ALA A 12 -6.16 -7.66 7.41
C ALA A 12 -7.38 -6.76 7.32
N ILE A 13 -7.19 -5.44 7.47
CA ILE A 13 -8.26 -4.44 7.43
C ILE A 13 -7.93 -3.35 6.38
N PRO A 14 -8.78 -3.11 5.38
CA PRO A 14 -8.68 -1.93 4.52
C PRO A 14 -9.05 -0.65 5.29
N LEU A 15 -8.61 0.52 4.84
CA LEU A 15 -9.17 1.79 5.31
C LEU A 15 -10.30 2.24 4.38
N PHE A 16 -10.05 2.30 3.07
CA PHE A 16 -10.95 2.93 2.09
C PHE A 16 -11.80 1.96 1.26
N TRP A 17 -11.54 0.66 1.31
CA TRP A 17 -12.12 -0.34 0.38
C TRP A 17 -13.22 -1.19 1.03
N PHE A 18 -13.75 -2.20 0.33
CA PHE A 18 -14.78 -3.11 0.84
C PHE A 18 -16.09 -2.44 1.23
N ASN A 19 -16.55 -1.55 0.35
CA ASN A 19 -17.77 -0.77 0.53
C ASN A 19 -18.47 -0.56 -0.81
N GLN A 20 -19.43 0.36 -0.85
CA GLN A 20 -20.17 0.62 -2.08
C GLN A 20 -19.29 1.21 -3.21
N MET A 21 -18.11 1.76 -2.91
CA MET A 21 -17.17 2.28 -3.93
C MET A 21 -16.61 1.18 -4.82
N ASP A 22 -16.30 0.01 -4.26
CA ASP A 22 -15.77 -1.15 -5.00
C ASP A 22 -16.77 -2.32 -5.09
N GLY A 23 -18.03 -2.09 -4.68
CA GLY A 23 -19.14 -3.04 -4.79
C GLY A 23 -19.08 -4.20 -3.80
N ARG A 24 -18.26 -4.10 -2.74
CA ARG A 24 -17.95 -5.22 -1.84
C ARG A 24 -18.51 -5.06 -0.43
N GLY A 25 -19.33 -4.03 -0.20
CA GLY A 25 -19.98 -3.83 1.09
C GLY A 25 -21.20 -2.91 1.00
N PRO A 26 -22.09 -2.94 2.01
CA PRO A 26 -23.33 -2.17 2.01
C PRO A 26 -23.12 -0.69 2.40
N TRP A 27 -21.99 -0.36 3.03
CA TRP A 27 -21.70 0.98 3.55
C TRP A 27 -21.23 1.96 2.46
N ASP A 28 -21.45 3.24 2.66
CA ASP A 28 -20.71 4.28 1.94
C ASP A 28 -19.25 4.35 2.45
N VAL A 29 -18.41 5.18 1.82
CA VAL A 29 -16.98 5.26 2.17
C VAL A 29 -16.77 5.71 3.62
N ALA A 30 -17.46 6.77 4.06
CA ALA A 30 -17.32 7.28 5.42
C ALA A 30 -17.85 6.28 6.47
N GLY A 31 -18.98 5.63 6.21
CA GLY A 31 -19.50 4.56 7.06
C GLY A 31 -18.53 3.39 7.16
N SER A 32 -17.96 2.97 6.03
CA SER A 32 -17.00 1.87 5.99
C SER A 32 -15.72 2.18 6.78
N ILE A 33 -15.14 3.38 6.62
CA ILE A 33 -13.96 3.82 7.38
C ILE A 33 -14.26 3.73 8.89
N ARG A 34 -15.43 4.19 9.33
CA ARG A 34 -15.84 4.14 10.73
C ARG A 34 -15.95 2.71 11.26
N GLU A 35 -16.51 1.78 10.48
CA GLU A 35 -16.57 0.38 10.87
C GLU A 35 -15.18 -0.26 10.89
N HIS A 36 -14.30 0.06 9.94
CA HIS A 36 -12.92 -0.43 9.95
C HIS A 36 -12.14 0.04 11.17
N GLN A 37 -12.26 1.32 11.55
CA GLN A 37 -11.65 1.85 12.78
C GLN A 37 -12.16 1.14 14.04
N ARG A 38 -13.46 0.84 14.11
CA ARG A 38 -14.03 0.05 15.23
C ARG A 38 -13.44 -1.35 15.29
N VAL A 39 -13.26 -2.00 14.13
CA VAL A 39 -12.63 -3.33 14.08
C VAL A 39 -11.16 -3.23 14.46
N MET A 40 -10.41 -2.21 14.01
CA MET A 40 -9.04 -1.97 14.45
C MET A 40 -8.94 -1.83 15.97
N ALA A 41 -9.83 -1.02 16.58
CA ALA A 41 -9.88 -0.85 18.03
C ALA A 41 -10.19 -2.15 18.77
N TRP A 42 -11.13 -2.95 18.25
CA TRP A 42 -11.44 -4.25 18.82
C TRP A 42 -10.22 -5.19 18.86
N TYR A 43 -9.40 -5.21 17.80
CA TYR A 43 -8.15 -5.98 17.77
C TYR A 43 -7.07 -5.36 18.66
N GLY A 44 -6.96 -4.04 18.71
CA GLY A 44 -6.04 -3.30 19.57
C GLY A 44 -6.24 -3.57 21.05
N GLU A 45 -7.49 -3.55 21.53
CA GLU A 45 -7.87 -3.92 22.90
C GLU A 45 -7.42 -5.33 23.30
N ARG A 46 -7.30 -6.23 22.32
CA ARG A 46 -6.96 -7.64 22.50
C ARG A 46 -5.48 -7.93 22.29
N GLY A 47 -4.68 -6.92 21.92
CA GLY A 47 -3.26 -7.10 21.62
C GLY A 47 -3.01 -8.06 20.45
N ILE A 48 -3.93 -8.11 19.48
CA ILE A 48 -3.78 -8.91 18.28
C ILE A 48 -3.27 -8.00 17.16
N PRO A 49 -2.19 -8.37 16.44
CA PRO A 49 -1.66 -7.55 15.36
C PRO A 49 -2.68 -7.26 14.25
N VAL A 50 -2.51 -6.13 13.59
CA VAL A 50 -3.38 -5.69 12.48
C VAL A 50 -2.52 -5.31 11.28
N GLU A 51 -2.77 -5.97 10.16
CA GLU A 51 -2.26 -5.61 8.84
C GLU A 51 -3.24 -4.65 8.18
N LEU A 52 -2.79 -3.46 7.77
CA LEU A 52 -3.60 -2.64 6.88
C LEU A 52 -3.06 -2.75 5.47
N ASN A 53 -3.94 -3.22 4.60
CA ASN A 53 -3.62 -3.55 3.23
C ASN A 53 -3.95 -2.39 2.28
N GLU A 54 -3.89 -1.16 2.77
CA GLU A 54 -4.37 0.00 2.03
C GLU A 54 -3.57 0.32 0.75
N PRO A 55 -2.22 0.38 0.77
CA PRO A 55 -1.46 0.91 -0.38
C PRO A 55 -1.58 0.09 -1.64
N HIS A 56 -1.67 -1.23 -1.51
CA HIS A 56 -1.73 -2.10 -2.67
C HIS A 56 -3.06 -2.01 -3.41
N HIS A 57 -4.16 -1.69 -2.72
CA HIS A 57 -5.45 -1.47 -3.38
C HIS A 57 -5.46 -0.21 -4.25
N TRP A 58 -4.68 0.81 -3.91
CA TRP A 58 -4.43 1.98 -4.76
C TRP A 58 -3.52 1.62 -5.94
N GLY A 59 -2.40 0.93 -5.69
CA GLY A 59 -1.48 0.48 -6.74
C GLY A 59 -2.14 -0.39 -7.81
N MET A 60 -3.05 -1.31 -7.42
CA MET A 60 -3.79 -2.16 -8.36
C MET A 60 -4.81 -1.40 -9.22
N ARG A 61 -5.11 -0.15 -8.87
CA ARG A 61 -6.02 0.74 -9.62
C ARG A 61 -5.26 1.80 -10.42
N ASP A 62 -3.94 1.58 -10.58
CA ASP A 62 -3.01 2.48 -11.26
C ASP A 62 -2.91 3.86 -10.60
N ALA A 63 -3.13 3.97 -9.28
CA ALA A 63 -2.86 5.21 -8.58
C ALA A 63 -1.36 5.58 -8.69
N PRO A 64 -1.00 6.88 -8.73
CA PRO A 64 0.40 7.27 -8.74
C PRO A 64 1.09 6.85 -7.44
N ASP A 65 2.42 6.70 -7.50
CA ASP A 65 3.23 6.22 -6.38
C ASP A 65 3.00 7.06 -5.10
N VAL A 66 2.81 8.37 -5.24
CA VAL A 66 2.53 9.28 -4.12
C VAL A 66 1.23 8.95 -3.40
N VAL A 67 0.15 8.61 -4.11
CA VAL A 67 -1.13 8.21 -3.49
C VAL A 67 -0.93 6.92 -2.69
N CYS A 68 -0.11 5.99 -3.19
CA CYS A 68 0.23 4.79 -2.45
C CYS A 68 0.99 5.12 -1.15
N VAL A 69 1.93 6.06 -1.18
CA VAL A 69 2.69 6.51 0.02
C VAL A 69 1.79 7.22 1.03
N VAL A 70 0.91 8.12 0.57
CA VAL A 70 -0.08 8.81 1.43
C VAL A 70 -1.00 7.80 2.08
N SER A 71 -1.49 6.82 1.32
CA SER A 71 -2.37 5.77 1.84
C SER A 71 -1.68 4.86 2.86
N ALA A 72 -0.37 4.63 2.74
CA ALA A 72 0.42 3.91 3.74
C ALA A 72 0.50 4.69 5.06
N TYR A 73 0.67 6.01 4.98
CA TYR A 73 0.63 6.89 6.15
C TYR A 73 -0.74 6.87 6.82
N LEU A 74 -1.81 7.12 6.06
CA LEU A 74 -3.18 7.14 6.58
C LEU A 74 -3.56 5.81 7.25
N ALA A 75 -3.16 4.68 6.65
CA ALA A 75 -3.35 3.37 7.24
C ALA A 75 -2.65 3.24 8.61
N ALA A 76 -1.33 3.45 8.65
CA ALA A 76 -0.57 3.34 9.90
C ALA A 76 -1.07 4.31 10.99
N TYR A 77 -1.40 5.54 10.59
CA TYR A 77 -1.92 6.57 11.48
C TYR A 77 -3.28 6.19 12.08
N ASN A 78 -4.20 5.67 11.27
CA ASN A 78 -5.52 5.21 11.74
C ASN A 78 -5.42 3.96 12.62
N ALA A 79 -4.50 3.04 12.33
CA ALA A 79 -4.23 1.90 13.20
C ALA A 79 -3.75 2.35 14.58
N LYS A 80 -2.77 3.26 14.63
CA LYS A 80 -2.26 3.84 15.86
C LYS A 80 -3.34 4.57 16.65
N ALA A 81 -4.10 5.44 15.99
CA ALA A 81 -5.20 6.18 16.61
C ALA A 81 -6.31 5.25 17.14
N SER A 82 -6.49 4.08 16.53
CA SER A 82 -7.42 3.06 16.98
C SER A 82 -6.86 2.16 18.10
N GLY A 83 -5.64 2.40 18.60
CA GLY A 83 -5.05 1.64 19.70
C GLY A 83 -4.47 0.27 19.30
N VAL A 84 -4.21 0.03 18.01
CA VAL A 84 -3.41 -1.12 17.57
C VAL A 84 -2.00 -0.99 18.13
N LYS A 85 -1.41 -2.09 18.61
CA LYS A 85 -0.04 -2.10 19.15
C LYS A 85 0.97 -2.64 18.15
N ASP A 86 0.65 -3.76 17.51
CA ASP A 86 1.48 -4.39 16.49
C ASP A 86 0.86 -4.16 15.11
N TYR A 87 1.41 -3.18 14.37
CA TYR A 87 0.95 -2.84 13.03
C TYR A 87 1.80 -3.55 11.98
N ILE A 88 1.15 -4.29 11.07
CA ILE A 88 1.83 -4.92 9.95
C ILE A 88 1.71 -4.01 8.72
N ALA A 89 2.84 -3.40 8.35
CA ALA A 89 2.96 -2.59 7.14
C ALA A 89 3.14 -3.51 5.92
N GLN A 90 2.05 -3.73 5.18
CA GLN A 90 2.08 -4.51 3.94
C GLN A 90 2.63 -3.69 2.77
N LEU A 91 3.66 -4.23 2.14
CA LEU A 91 4.41 -3.65 1.03
C LEU A 91 4.29 -4.58 -0.19
N MET A 92 3.29 -4.32 -1.04
CA MET A 92 3.11 -5.06 -2.28
C MET A 92 3.91 -4.41 -3.41
N PHE A 93 4.99 -5.08 -3.80
CA PHE A 93 5.79 -4.75 -4.97
C PHE A 93 5.00 -5.01 -6.26
N ASN A 94 5.46 -4.49 -7.38
CA ASN A 94 4.92 -4.65 -8.73
C ASN A 94 3.44 -4.25 -8.83
N SER A 95 3.06 -3.19 -8.11
CA SER A 95 1.69 -2.66 -8.05
C SER A 95 1.69 -1.14 -8.25
N PRO A 96 1.35 -0.62 -9.44
CA PRO A 96 0.90 -1.36 -10.62
C PRO A 96 2.02 -2.18 -11.30
N PRO A 97 1.67 -3.15 -12.19
CA PRO A 97 2.64 -3.78 -13.07
C PRO A 97 3.32 -2.76 -13.99
N GLY A 98 4.61 -2.96 -14.28
CA GLY A 98 5.39 -2.10 -15.19
C GLY A 98 6.35 -1.13 -14.50
N LEU A 99 6.30 -1.04 -13.17
CA LEU A 99 7.34 -0.35 -12.41
C LEU A 99 8.70 -1.04 -12.57
N SER A 100 9.77 -0.25 -12.59
CA SER A 100 11.12 -0.79 -12.50
C SER A 100 11.45 -1.16 -11.07
N ASP A 101 12.35 -2.14 -10.88
CA ASP A 101 12.77 -2.60 -9.55
C ASP A 101 13.27 -1.45 -8.65
N ALA A 102 14.02 -0.51 -9.23
CA ALA A 102 14.54 0.66 -8.51
C ALA A 102 13.40 1.60 -8.04
N MET A 103 12.44 1.91 -8.90
CA MET A 103 11.35 2.83 -8.55
C MET A 103 10.34 2.17 -7.62
N ASP A 104 10.11 0.88 -7.76
CA ASP A 104 9.23 0.12 -6.87
C ASP A 104 9.87 -0.04 -5.48
N LEU A 105 11.17 -0.34 -5.40
CA LEU A 105 11.93 -0.32 -4.14
C LEU A 105 11.87 1.07 -3.49
N ALA A 106 12.05 2.14 -4.26
CA ALA A 106 11.96 3.51 -3.77
C ALA A 106 10.56 3.83 -3.21
N LYS A 107 9.50 3.39 -3.88
CA LYS A 107 8.13 3.57 -3.40
C LYS A 107 7.90 2.85 -2.07
N MET A 108 8.32 1.59 -1.94
CA MET A 108 8.18 0.84 -0.69
C MET A 108 9.04 1.44 0.44
N ALA A 109 10.25 1.91 0.13
CA ALA A 109 11.09 2.61 1.09
C ALA A 109 10.50 3.96 1.52
N ALA A 110 9.83 4.69 0.62
CA ALA A 110 9.11 5.92 0.94
C ALA A 110 7.93 5.65 1.88
N MET A 111 7.15 4.58 1.65
CA MET A 111 6.09 4.15 2.57
C MET A 111 6.63 3.88 3.97
N LEU A 112 7.76 3.17 4.09
CA LEU A 112 8.39 2.94 5.40
C LEU A 112 8.92 4.22 6.04
N ARG A 113 9.53 5.11 5.24
CA ARG A 113 10.08 6.37 5.74
C ARG A 113 9.02 7.31 6.30
N ILE A 114 7.85 7.39 5.66
CA ILE A 114 6.79 8.31 6.12
C ILE A 114 6.08 7.80 7.37
N ILE A 115 6.00 6.48 7.59
CA ILE A 115 5.38 5.89 8.78
C ILE A 115 6.34 5.70 9.95
N ALA A 116 7.66 5.68 9.71
CA ALA A 116 8.66 5.45 10.76
C ALA A 116 8.50 6.37 12.00
N PRO A 117 8.16 7.67 11.86
CA PRO A 117 7.93 8.53 13.03
C PRO A 117 6.70 8.17 13.87
N LEU A 118 5.83 7.27 13.39
CA LEU A 118 4.66 6.80 14.14
C LEU A 118 5.03 5.68 15.13
N GLU A 119 6.18 5.03 14.97
CA GLU A 119 6.65 3.99 15.87
C GLU A 119 7.06 4.58 17.24
N ASP A 120 6.61 3.95 18.33
CA ASP A 120 6.97 4.29 19.70
C ASP A 120 6.88 3.04 20.62
N GLU A 121 6.99 3.24 21.94
CA GLU A 121 6.93 2.14 22.92
C GLU A 121 5.60 1.36 22.92
N THR A 122 4.55 1.91 22.32
CA THR A 122 3.19 1.36 22.29
C THR A 122 2.69 1.01 20.90
N PHE A 123 3.42 1.38 19.85
CA PHE A 123 3.08 1.14 18.45
C PHE A 123 4.31 0.63 17.68
N HIS A 124 4.35 -0.65 17.35
CA HIS A 124 5.44 -1.32 16.65
C HIS A 124 5.11 -1.58 15.18
N ILE A 125 6.06 -1.34 14.29
CA ILE A 125 5.86 -1.48 12.83
C ILE A 125 6.56 -2.73 12.29
N TRP A 126 5.75 -3.73 11.93
CA TRP A 126 6.20 -4.98 11.32
C TRP A 126 6.12 -4.92 9.80
N ARG A 127 7.28 -4.84 9.13
CA ARG A 127 7.39 -4.93 7.66
C ARG A 127 6.95 -6.30 7.13
N GLN A 128 5.97 -6.30 6.25
CA GLN A 128 5.55 -7.47 5.48
C GLN A 128 5.65 -7.17 3.98
N THR A 129 6.48 -7.91 3.25
CA THR A 129 6.61 -7.72 1.79
C THR A 129 5.87 -8.80 1.02
N ARG A 130 5.45 -8.46 -0.20
CA ARG A 130 4.86 -9.42 -1.13
C ARG A 130 5.01 -8.98 -2.58
N THR A 131 4.94 -9.94 -3.49
CA THR A 131 4.84 -9.69 -4.94
C THR A 131 3.41 -9.30 -5.32
N GLY A 132 3.27 -8.42 -6.31
CA GLY A 132 1.98 -7.99 -6.84
C GLY A 132 1.32 -9.06 -7.69
N LEU A 133 0.07 -9.40 -7.40
CA LEU A 133 -0.65 -10.48 -8.08
C LEU A 133 -0.78 -10.26 -9.60
N LEU A 134 -1.05 -9.02 -10.02
CA LEU A 134 -1.20 -8.65 -11.44
C LEU A 134 0.10 -8.67 -12.24
N SER A 135 1.25 -8.90 -11.59
CA SER A 135 2.56 -8.89 -12.23
C SER A 135 3.02 -10.27 -12.72
N TYR A 136 2.32 -11.35 -12.35
CA TYR A 136 2.74 -12.71 -12.70
C TYR A 136 2.51 -12.99 -14.19
N PRO A 137 3.56 -13.46 -14.91
CA PRO A 137 3.40 -13.93 -16.29
C PRO A 137 2.71 -15.29 -16.35
N LEU A 138 2.14 -15.63 -17.51
CA LEU A 138 1.49 -16.92 -17.74
C LEU A 138 2.48 -18.07 -17.96
N GLN A 139 3.68 -17.78 -18.45
CA GLN A 139 4.70 -18.79 -18.73
C GLN A 139 5.25 -19.36 -17.42
N PRO A 140 5.16 -20.68 -17.17
CA PRO A 140 5.53 -21.25 -15.87
C PRO A 140 6.97 -20.99 -15.44
N GLU A 141 7.92 -21.05 -16.37
CA GLU A 141 9.34 -20.75 -16.11
C GLU A 141 9.54 -19.27 -15.76
N ALA A 142 8.86 -18.37 -16.46
CA ALA A 142 8.91 -16.93 -16.17
C ALA A 142 8.27 -16.61 -14.82
N ALA A 143 7.15 -17.26 -14.48
CA ALA A 143 6.46 -17.03 -13.21
C ALA A 143 7.30 -17.51 -12.01
N ARG A 144 8.00 -18.65 -12.14
CA ARG A 144 8.95 -19.12 -11.13
C ARG A 144 10.14 -18.17 -10.98
N ALA A 145 10.69 -17.68 -12.09
CA ALA A 145 11.77 -16.70 -12.07
C ALA A 145 11.32 -15.38 -11.40
N HIS A 146 10.12 -14.91 -11.73
CA HIS A 146 9.52 -13.71 -11.17
C HIS A 146 9.33 -13.79 -9.66
N LEU A 147 8.79 -14.93 -9.16
CA LEU A 147 8.67 -15.18 -7.73
C LEU A 147 10.01 -15.05 -7.00
N ALA A 148 11.05 -15.71 -7.51
CA ALA A 148 12.36 -15.69 -6.87
C ALA A 148 13.04 -14.31 -6.95
N ALA A 149 12.98 -13.64 -8.10
CA ALA A 149 13.59 -12.33 -8.32
C ALA A 149 12.90 -11.24 -7.47
N SER A 150 11.56 -11.21 -7.46
CA SER A 150 10.78 -10.26 -6.67
C SER A 150 11.05 -10.42 -5.18
N ILE A 151 11.12 -11.65 -4.66
CA ILE A 151 11.46 -11.89 -3.24
C ILE A 151 12.89 -11.44 -2.93
N TYR A 152 13.85 -11.67 -3.83
CA TYR A 152 15.22 -11.20 -3.62
C TYR A 152 15.30 -9.67 -3.50
N LEU A 153 14.57 -8.93 -4.35
CA LEU A 153 14.44 -7.47 -4.25
C LEU A 153 13.75 -7.04 -2.94
N GLN A 154 12.66 -7.71 -2.56
CA GLN A 154 11.94 -7.42 -1.32
C GLN A 154 12.84 -7.49 -0.07
N MET A 155 13.84 -8.39 -0.08
CA MET A 155 14.79 -8.54 1.02
C MET A 155 15.66 -7.30 1.25
N SER A 156 15.77 -6.38 0.29
CA SER A 156 16.42 -5.07 0.50
C SER A 156 15.78 -4.25 1.61
N LEU A 157 14.49 -4.46 1.90
CA LEU A 157 13.78 -3.79 3.00
C LEU A 157 13.93 -4.49 4.35
N ARG A 158 14.62 -5.63 4.39
CA ARG A 158 14.80 -6.50 5.56
C ARG A 158 13.45 -6.82 6.24
N PRO A 159 12.47 -7.39 5.50
CA PRO A 159 11.14 -7.64 6.04
C PRO A 159 11.15 -8.62 7.21
N HIS A 160 10.19 -8.46 8.12
CA HIS A 160 9.94 -9.44 9.19
C HIS A 160 9.09 -10.60 8.66
N ILE A 161 8.20 -10.32 7.70
CA ILE A 161 7.29 -11.29 7.10
C ILE A 161 7.43 -11.23 5.57
N VAL A 162 7.66 -12.38 4.93
CA VAL A 162 7.61 -12.50 3.47
C VAL A 162 6.35 -13.29 3.10
N HIS A 163 5.39 -12.62 2.47
CA HIS A 163 4.19 -13.26 1.95
C HIS A 163 4.47 -13.77 0.54
N ILE A 164 4.35 -15.09 0.38
CA ILE A 164 4.61 -15.78 -0.89
C ILE A 164 3.33 -15.77 -1.72
N VAL A 165 3.33 -14.99 -2.80
CA VAL A 165 2.33 -15.14 -3.86
C VAL A 165 2.77 -16.28 -4.75
N GLY A 166 1.86 -17.21 -5.06
CA GLY A 166 2.20 -18.42 -5.82
C GLY A 166 2.61 -18.09 -7.26
N HIS A 167 3.60 -18.80 -7.79
CA HIS A 167 3.96 -18.71 -9.21
C HIS A 167 2.83 -19.16 -10.16
N THR A 168 1.75 -19.70 -9.61
CA THR A 168 0.54 -20.11 -10.32
C THR A 168 -0.53 -19.02 -10.40
N GLU A 169 -0.30 -17.84 -9.80
CA GLU A 169 -1.30 -16.76 -9.61
C GLU A 169 -2.08 -16.43 -10.88
N ALA A 170 -1.39 -16.31 -12.01
CA ALA A 170 -2.01 -15.95 -13.30
C ALA A 170 -2.69 -17.14 -14.02
N HIS A 171 -2.55 -18.37 -13.50
CA HIS A 171 -3.00 -19.60 -14.15
C HIS A 171 -4.12 -20.32 -13.39
N HIS A 172 -3.90 -20.66 -12.11
CA HIS A 172 -4.85 -21.45 -11.31
C HIS A 172 -4.65 -21.26 -9.81
N ALA A 173 -5.69 -21.62 -9.04
CA ALA A 173 -5.61 -21.69 -7.58
C ALA A 173 -4.52 -22.68 -7.15
N ALA A 174 -3.63 -22.23 -6.26
CA ALA A 174 -2.50 -23.02 -5.83
C ALA A 174 -2.94 -24.32 -5.12
N THR A 175 -2.37 -25.44 -5.55
CA THR A 175 -2.47 -26.71 -4.84
C THR A 175 -1.45 -26.76 -3.69
N ALA A 176 -1.55 -27.76 -2.83
CA ALA A 176 -0.57 -27.98 -1.77
C ALA A 176 0.87 -28.12 -2.32
N GLN A 177 1.03 -28.73 -3.50
CA GLN A 177 2.34 -28.92 -4.11
C GLN A 177 2.92 -27.60 -4.63
N ASP A 178 2.08 -26.74 -5.22
CA ASP A 178 2.50 -25.42 -5.69
C ASP A 178 2.97 -24.53 -4.53
N VAL A 179 2.27 -24.61 -3.39
CA VAL A 179 2.65 -23.89 -2.16
C VAL A 179 4.02 -24.37 -1.65
N ILE A 180 4.26 -25.69 -1.61
CA ILE A 180 5.55 -26.24 -1.18
C ILE A 180 6.68 -25.82 -2.13
N GLU A 181 6.43 -25.84 -3.44
CA GLU A 181 7.40 -25.43 -4.46
C GLU A 181 7.73 -23.94 -4.33
N ALA A 182 6.71 -23.08 -4.25
CA ALA A 182 6.86 -21.64 -4.03
C ALA A 182 7.64 -21.34 -2.73
N ALA A 183 7.35 -22.06 -1.64
CA ALA A 183 8.08 -21.93 -0.37
C ALA A 183 9.56 -22.29 -0.48
N ARG A 184 9.91 -23.31 -1.26
CA ARG A 184 11.32 -23.68 -1.49
C ARG A 184 12.06 -22.63 -2.31
N MET A 185 11.44 -22.08 -3.35
CA MET A 185 12.02 -20.99 -4.16
C MET A 185 12.19 -19.72 -3.33
N ALA A 186 11.16 -19.32 -2.57
CA ALA A 186 11.21 -18.19 -1.65
C ALA A 186 12.36 -18.33 -0.64
N ARG A 187 12.47 -19.50 0.01
CA ARG A 187 13.57 -19.79 0.95
C ARG A 187 14.93 -19.62 0.28
N ARG A 188 15.12 -20.13 -0.93
CA ARG A 188 16.37 -19.96 -1.67
C ARG A 188 16.68 -18.49 -1.96
N ALA A 189 15.70 -17.71 -2.39
CA ALA A 189 15.87 -16.28 -2.64
C ALA A 189 16.25 -15.51 -1.36
N VAL A 190 15.58 -15.80 -0.24
CA VAL A 190 15.89 -15.23 1.08
C VAL A 190 17.30 -15.59 1.53
N GLU A 191 17.69 -16.86 1.45
CA GLU A 191 19.04 -17.31 1.80
C GLU A 191 20.12 -16.63 0.95
N ASN A 192 19.87 -16.45 -0.35
CA ASN A 192 20.80 -15.75 -1.22
C ASN A 192 20.96 -14.29 -0.80
N ALA A 193 19.88 -13.61 -0.42
CA ALA A 193 19.95 -12.23 0.05
C ALA A 193 20.73 -12.12 1.38
N LEU A 194 20.47 -13.03 2.32
CA LEU A 194 21.14 -13.08 3.62
C LEU A 194 22.64 -13.42 3.53
N ARG A 195 23.08 -14.12 2.47
CA ARG A 195 24.51 -14.41 2.23
C ARG A 195 25.33 -13.18 1.79
N GLY A 196 24.68 -12.08 1.44
CA GLY A 196 25.37 -10.82 1.08
C GLY A 196 24.83 -10.18 -0.20
N ALA A 197 23.53 -9.85 -0.23
CA ALA A 197 22.99 -8.98 -1.27
C ALA A 197 23.66 -7.60 -1.26
N PRO A 198 23.81 -6.93 -2.42
CA PRO A 198 24.19 -5.53 -2.46
C PRO A 198 23.14 -4.67 -1.73
N ASP A 199 23.58 -3.55 -1.17
CA ASP A 199 22.65 -2.57 -0.60
C ASP A 199 21.95 -1.78 -1.72
N MET A 200 20.82 -2.30 -2.20
CA MET A 200 20.04 -1.67 -3.27
C MET A 200 19.41 -0.33 -2.83
N LEU A 201 19.27 -0.08 -1.52
CA LEU A 201 18.79 1.22 -1.00
C LEU A 201 19.86 2.31 -1.04
N ALA A 202 21.13 1.95 -1.25
CA ALA A 202 22.23 2.90 -1.42
C ALA A 202 22.27 3.54 -2.82
N ASP A 203 21.46 3.05 -3.77
CA ASP A 203 21.35 3.63 -5.10
C ASP A 203 20.81 5.07 -5.02
N THR A 204 21.51 6.01 -5.66
CA THR A 204 21.18 7.45 -5.62
C THR A 204 19.84 7.77 -6.29
N ALA A 205 19.45 7.03 -7.32
CA ALA A 205 18.14 7.18 -7.96
C ALA A 205 17.02 6.73 -7.02
N VAL A 206 17.24 5.64 -6.26
CA VAL A 206 16.30 5.17 -5.23
C VAL A 206 16.14 6.22 -4.12
N GLN A 207 17.25 6.71 -3.56
CA GLN A 207 17.22 7.71 -2.49
C GLN A 207 16.55 9.02 -2.91
N LYS A 208 16.82 9.49 -4.14
CA LYS A 208 16.18 10.68 -4.70
C LYS A 208 14.67 10.49 -4.81
N ARG A 209 14.22 9.36 -5.36
CA ARG A 209 12.79 9.06 -5.50
C ARG A 209 12.10 8.89 -4.15
N VAL A 210 12.76 8.30 -3.15
CA VAL A 210 12.24 8.24 -1.77
C VAL A 210 12.00 9.64 -1.22
N ALA A 211 12.96 10.54 -1.36
CA ALA A 211 12.84 11.91 -0.85
C ALA A 211 11.72 12.70 -1.57
N GLU A 212 11.63 12.56 -2.90
CA GLU A 212 10.56 13.14 -3.72
C GLU A 212 9.18 12.68 -3.25
N LEU A 213 8.96 11.36 -3.16
CA LEU A 213 7.66 10.80 -2.75
C LEU A 213 7.25 11.21 -1.35
N VAL A 214 8.19 11.26 -0.40
CA VAL A 214 7.89 11.70 0.96
C VAL A 214 7.49 13.17 0.97
N ASN A 215 8.19 14.03 0.24
CA ASN A 215 7.85 15.46 0.15
C ASN A 215 6.48 15.67 -0.50
N GLU A 216 6.22 15.00 -1.62
CA GLU A 216 4.91 15.07 -2.29
C GLU A 216 3.78 14.55 -1.41
N ALA A 217 3.99 13.44 -0.70
CA ALA A 217 3.00 12.90 0.22
C ALA A 217 2.65 13.87 1.37
N GLN A 218 3.61 14.66 1.86
CA GLN A 218 3.33 15.70 2.86
C GLN A 218 2.41 16.80 2.30
N VAL A 219 2.60 17.18 1.03
CA VAL A 219 1.72 18.15 0.35
C VAL A 219 0.30 17.58 0.25
N THR A 220 0.16 16.31 -0.16
CA THR A 220 -1.16 15.66 -0.24
C THR A 220 -1.83 15.54 1.13
N LEU A 221 -1.09 15.13 2.17
CA LEU A 221 -1.61 15.02 3.54
C LEU A 221 -2.11 16.37 4.07
N ALA A 222 -1.35 17.45 3.82
CA ALA A 222 -1.77 18.81 4.19
C ALA A 222 -3.07 19.21 3.47
N ALA A 223 -3.23 18.84 2.20
CA ALA A 223 -4.46 19.10 1.46
C ALA A 223 -5.65 18.30 2.02
N ILE A 224 -5.45 17.06 2.47
CA ILE A 224 -6.48 16.29 3.18
C ILE A 224 -6.87 16.99 4.49
N GLN A 225 -5.88 17.43 5.28
CA GLN A 225 -6.15 18.13 6.54
C GLN A 225 -6.94 19.43 6.33
N ALA A 226 -6.66 20.15 5.25
CA ALA A 226 -7.36 21.39 4.89
C ALA A 226 -8.84 21.19 4.49
N LEU A 227 -9.29 19.95 4.27
CA LEU A 227 -10.71 19.67 4.00
C LEU A 227 -11.59 19.75 5.24
N ALA A 228 -11.00 19.57 6.42
CA ALA A 228 -11.75 19.45 7.66
C ALA A 228 -12.26 20.81 8.18
N GLY A 229 -13.44 20.79 8.80
CA GLY A 229 -13.97 21.94 9.53
C GLY A 229 -13.16 22.22 10.80
N THR A 230 -13.30 23.43 11.36
CA THR A 230 -12.60 23.82 12.61
C THR A 230 -12.99 22.99 13.84
N ASP A 231 -14.10 22.26 13.76
CA ASP A 231 -14.63 21.39 14.80
C ASP A 231 -14.11 19.95 14.73
N VAL A 232 -13.37 19.58 13.69
CA VAL A 232 -12.77 18.24 13.52
C VAL A 232 -11.44 18.17 14.28
N PRO A 233 -11.31 17.38 15.35
CA PRO A 233 -10.08 17.36 16.16
C PRO A 233 -8.88 16.76 15.41
N ASP A 234 -9.13 15.73 14.62
CA ASP A 234 -8.10 15.04 13.83
C ASP A 234 -8.63 14.71 12.42
N PRO A 235 -8.28 15.55 11.43
CA PRO A 235 -8.69 15.36 10.04
C PRO A 235 -8.23 14.05 9.40
N LEU A 236 -7.12 13.47 9.87
CA LEU A 236 -6.52 12.27 9.25
C LEU A 236 -7.15 10.97 9.75
N THR A 237 -7.98 11.03 10.79
CA THR A 237 -8.81 9.93 11.28
C THR A 237 -10.30 10.18 11.12
N ASP A 238 -10.72 11.40 10.75
CA ASP A 238 -12.14 11.69 10.53
C ASP A 238 -12.68 11.02 9.26
N PRO A 239 -13.68 10.12 9.37
CA PRO A 239 -14.20 9.39 8.21
C PRO A 239 -14.81 10.29 7.13
N HIS A 240 -15.38 11.44 7.50
CA HIS A 240 -15.98 12.35 6.52
C HIS A 240 -14.90 13.08 5.71
N THR A 241 -13.88 13.61 6.39
CA THR A 241 -12.72 14.28 5.77
C THR A 241 -12.01 13.34 4.80
N LEU A 242 -11.75 12.10 5.23
CA LEU A 242 -11.15 11.08 4.39
C LEU A 242 -12.02 10.73 3.18
N ALA A 243 -13.35 10.62 3.33
CA ALA A 243 -14.25 10.41 2.20
C ALA A 243 -14.28 11.62 1.23
N GLN A 244 -14.17 12.86 1.74
CA GLN A 244 -14.06 14.05 0.90
C GLN A 244 -12.76 14.07 0.10
N ALA A 245 -11.66 13.54 0.63
CA ALA A 245 -10.40 13.45 -0.09
C ALA A 245 -10.54 12.63 -1.39
N LEU A 246 -11.31 11.54 -1.37
CA LEU A 246 -11.65 10.76 -2.58
C LEU A 246 -12.57 11.53 -3.51
N LYS A 247 -13.65 12.10 -2.96
CA LYS A 247 -14.67 12.79 -3.74
C LYS A 247 -14.12 14.00 -4.50
N ARG A 248 -13.14 14.71 -3.93
CA ARG A 248 -12.48 15.87 -4.55
C ARG A 248 -11.30 15.50 -5.45
N GLY A 249 -10.85 14.24 -5.41
CA GLY A 249 -9.72 13.75 -6.19
C GLY A 249 -8.33 14.04 -5.58
N ILE A 250 -8.27 14.36 -4.28
CA ILE A 250 -6.98 14.47 -3.56
C ILE A 250 -6.34 13.08 -3.51
N LEU A 251 -7.12 12.06 -3.14
CA LEU A 251 -6.79 10.66 -3.34
C LEU A 251 -7.58 10.16 -4.56
N ASP A 252 -6.89 9.78 -5.63
CA ASP A 252 -7.55 9.38 -6.87
C ASP A 252 -6.74 8.32 -7.63
N ALA A 253 -7.42 7.61 -8.53
CA ALA A 253 -6.83 6.61 -9.39
C ALA A 253 -7.64 6.47 -10.70
N PRO A 254 -7.00 6.20 -11.86
CA PRO A 254 -7.68 6.10 -13.15
C PRO A 254 -8.84 5.11 -13.17
N GLN A 255 -8.71 3.97 -12.47
CA GLN A 255 -9.75 2.95 -12.44
C GLN A 255 -10.96 3.31 -11.55
N LEU A 256 -10.97 4.50 -10.94
CA LEU A 256 -12.13 5.05 -10.23
C LEU A 256 -13.03 5.92 -11.12
N ARG A 257 -12.76 5.98 -12.44
CA ARG A 257 -13.61 6.73 -13.38
C ARG A 257 -15.07 6.28 -13.31
N ASN A 258 -15.99 7.25 -13.33
CA ASN A 258 -17.44 7.05 -13.19
C ASN A 258 -17.88 6.47 -11.83
N ASN A 259 -17.05 6.60 -10.79
CA ASN A 259 -17.42 6.21 -9.44
C ASN A 259 -18.20 7.33 -8.74
N ARG A 260 -19.28 7.00 -8.03
CA ARG A 260 -20.07 8.01 -7.30
C ARG A 260 -19.39 8.56 -6.04
N PHE A 261 -18.31 7.93 -5.58
CA PHE A 261 -17.60 8.27 -4.34
C PHE A 261 -16.20 8.85 -4.55
N ALA A 262 -15.66 8.75 -5.77
CA ALA A 262 -14.31 9.18 -6.10
C ALA A 262 -14.31 9.90 -7.45
N ARG A 263 -13.37 10.83 -7.64
CA ARG A 263 -13.31 11.66 -8.84
C ARG A 263 -12.97 10.84 -10.09
N GLY A 264 -11.93 10.00 -10.03
CA GLY A 264 -11.55 9.10 -11.12
C GLY A 264 -11.07 9.81 -12.38
N GLU A 265 -10.55 11.03 -12.25
CA GLU A 265 -10.13 11.88 -13.38
C GLU A 265 -8.61 12.00 -13.49
N LEU A 266 -7.88 11.54 -12.46
CA LEU A 266 -6.42 11.56 -12.46
C LEU A 266 -5.84 10.76 -13.62
N ARG A 267 -4.99 11.43 -14.42
CA ARG A 267 -4.22 10.81 -15.50
C ARG A 267 -2.85 10.40 -14.97
N VAL A 268 -2.44 9.19 -15.32
CA VAL A 268 -1.16 8.63 -14.88
C VAL A 268 -0.41 8.03 -16.08
N ALA A 269 0.90 7.91 -15.94
CA ALA A 269 1.73 7.13 -16.85
C ALA A 269 2.88 6.47 -16.09
N ILE A 270 3.36 5.34 -16.62
CA ILE A 270 4.64 4.77 -16.20
C ILE A 270 5.75 5.44 -17.01
N LEU A 271 6.47 6.35 -16.37
CA LEU A 271 7.58 7.09 -16.98
C LEU A 271 8.86 6.82 -16.20
N ASN A 272 9.92 6.43 -16.90
CA ASN A 272 11.21 6.04 -16.31
C ASN A 272 11.08 4.97 -15.20
N GLY A 273 10.09 4.08 -15.33
CA GLY A 273 9.81 3.00 -14.38
C GLY A 273 9.01 3.40 -13.13
N ALA A 274 8.55 4.64 -13.01
CA ALA A 274 7.70 5.11 -11.90
C ALA A 274 6.26 5.41 -12.37
N CYS A 275 5.26 5.18 -11.52
CA CYS A 275 3.88 5.57 -11.80
C CYS A 275 3.65 7.01 -11.31
N VAL A 276 3.45 7.94 -12.25
CA VAL A 276 3.40 9.38 -11.98
C VAL A 276 2.13 10.00 -12.55
N ALA A 277 1.65 11.07 -11.91
CA ALA A 277 0.58 11.89 -12.42
C ALA A 277 1.06 12.72 -13.63
N ILE A 278 0.19 12.87 -14.64
CA ILE A 278 0.48 13.62 -15.87
C ILE A 278 -0.63 14.61 -16.21
N ASP A 279 -0.27 15.70 -16.88
CA ASP A 279 -1.20 16.66 -17.46
C ASP A 279 -1.84 16.14 -18.76
N GLU A 280 -2.63 17.00 -19.42
CA GLU A 280 -3.28 16.66 -20.69
C GLU A 280 -2.32 16.47 -21.86
N ASN A 281 -1.10 16.99 -21.75
CA ASN A 281 -0.05 16.89 -22.75
C ASN A 281 0.92 15.72 -22.45
N GLY A 282 0.66 14.92 -21.42
CA GLY A 282 1.51 13.81 -21.00
C GLY A 282 2.76 14.23 -20.22
N ARG A 283 2.81 15.47 -19.71
CA ARG A 283 3.92 15.97 -18.88
C ARG A 283 3.68 15.64 -17.42
N VAL A 284 4.74 15.24 -16.71
CA VAL A 284 4.68 14.97 -15.27
C VAL A 284 4.26 16.23 -14.52
N ILE A 285 3.31 16.07 -13.59
CA ILE A 285 2.87 17.12 -12.68
C ILE A 285 3.15 16.69 -11.23
N GLY A 286 3.67 17.61 -10.43
CA GLY A 286 3.87 17.38 -9.00
C GLY A 286 2.58 17.64 -8.20
N GLU A 287 2.54 17.14 -6.97
CA GLU A 287 1.33 17.18 -6.13
C GLU A 287 0.77 18.60 -5.92
N ALA A 288 1.61 19.61 -5.69
CA ALA A 288 1.13 20.98 -5.46
C ALA A 288 0.34 21.51 -6.67
N ALA A 289 0.91 21.40 -7.88
CA ALA A 289 0.26 21.83 -9.11
C ALA A 289 -0.98 20.97 -9.43
N ARG A 290 -0.93 19.67 -9.14
CA ARG A 290 -2.07 18.76 -9.31
C ARG A 290 -3.24 19.18 -8.42
N LEU A 291 -2.98 19.44 -7.15
CA LEU A 291 -4.00 19.78 -6.16
C LEU A 291 -4.58 21.19 -6.38
N GLU A 292 -3.78 22.16 -6.82
CA GLU A 292 -4.27 23.48 -7.24
C GLU A 292 -5.32 23.38 -8.35
N GLY A 293 -5.14 22.45 -9.29
CA GLY A 293 -6.08 22.20 -10.39
C GLY A 293 -7.38 21.48 -9.97
N LEU A 294 -7.52 21.05 -8.70
CA LEU A 294 -8.75 20.44 -8.20
C LEU A 294 -9.75 21.44 -7.63
N ASN A 295 -9.30 22.67 -7.35
CA ASN A 295 -10.09 23.76 -6.75
C ASN A 295 -11.08 24.40 -7.73
#